data_AF-A0A3C7W218-F1
#
_entry.id   AF-A0A3C7W218-F1
#
_cell.length_a   1.000
_cell.length_b   1.000
_cell.length_c   1.000
_cell.angle_alpha   90.00
_cell.angle_beta   90.00
_cell.angle_gamma   90.00
#
_symmetry.space_group_name_H-M   'P 1'
#
loop_
_entity.id
_entity.type
_entity.pdbx_description
1 polymer ?
#
loop_
_entity_poly.entity_id
_entity_poly.type
_entity_poly.pdbx_seq_one_letter_code
_entity_poly.pdbx_strand_id
1 'polypeptide(L)'
;MSLLLERWLPWLADLLELGGPVLGLILVIAFTMCVLLFERLYYLLAEFPRELERAERHWRSRPERTSWFAEQDRKAVTGYLGSRLGRNFS
;
A
#
# COMPACT_ATOMS: atom_id res chain seq x y z
N MET A 1 -6.40 -20.73 -23.80
CA MET A 1 -6.24 -19.53 -22.95
C MET A 1 -7.09 -18.34 -23.44
N SER A 2 -7.57 -18.32 -24.69
CA SER A 2 -8.48 -17.28 -25.23
C SER A 2 -9.93 -17.42 -24.74
N LEU A 3 -10.41 -18.65 -24.53
CA LEU A 3 -11.81 -18.93 -24.13
C LEU A 3 -12.26 -18.28 -22.82
N LEU A 4 -11.33 -18.00 -21.89
CA LEU A 4 -11.66 -17.32 -20.63
C LEU A 4 -11.83 -15.80 -20.86
N LEU A 5 -10.96 -15.18 -21.66
CA LEU A 5 -11.11 -13.77 -22.01
C LEU A 5 -12.34 -13.53 -22.88
N GLU A 6 -12.60 -14.39 -23.86
CA GLU A 6 -13.81 -14.28 -24.69
C GLU A 6 -15.10 -14.48 -23.86
N ARG A 7 -15.05 -15.33 -22.83
CA ARG A 7 -16.20 -15.57 -21.94
C ARG A 7 -16.43 -14.43 -20.96
N TRP A 8 -15.38 -13.83 -20.41
CA TRP A 8 -15.49 -12.87 -19.31
C TRP A 8 -15.31 -11.41 -19.74
N LEU A 9 -14.51 -11.13 -20.75
CA LEU A 9 -14.20 -9.78 -21.27
C LEU A 9 -14.09 -9.77 -22.81
N PRO A 10 -15.18 -10.07 -23.54
CA PRO A 10 -15.16 -10.04 -25.01
C PRO A 10 -14.76 -8.66 -25.56
N TRP A 11 -15.21 -7.59 -24.90
CA TRP A 11 -14.90 -6.20 -25.27
C TRP A 11 -13.40 -5.86 -25.22
N LEU A 12 -12.63 -6.52 -24.35
CA LEU A 12 -11.19 -6.27 -24.23
C LEU A 12 -10.41 -6.93 -25.36
N ALA A 13 -10.85 -8.13 -25.78
CA ALA A 13 -10.26 -8.83 -26.91
C ALA A 13 -10.51 -8.05 -28.22
N ASP A 14 -11.74 -7.60 -28.46
CA ASP A 14 -12.10 -6.78 -29.63
C ASP A 14 -11.29 -5.48 -29.69
N LEU A 15 -11.09 -4.83 -28.53
CA LEU A 15 -10.25 -3.63 -28.44
C LEU A 15 -8.78 -3.92 -28.77
N LEU A 16 -8.23 -5.02 -28.26
CA LEU A 16 -6.84 -5.43 -28.54
C LEU A 16 -6.64 -5.76 -30.03
N GLU A 17 -7.62 -6.37 -30.68
CA GLU A 17 -7.60 -6.59 -32.14
C GLU A 17 -7.66 -5.27 -32.92
N LEU A 18 -8.51 -4.32 -32.50
CA LEU A 18 -8.68 -3.04 -33.19
C LEU A 18 -7.48 -2.09 -33.02
N GLY A 19 -6.86 -2.09 -31.83
CA GLY A 19 -5.77 -1.19 -31.46
C GLY A 19 -4.37 -1.67 -31.84
N GLY A 20 -4.24 -2.93 -32.26
CA GLY A 20 -2.97 -3.52 -32.67
C GLY A 20 -1.90 -3.55 -31.56
N PRO A 21 -0.61 -3.70 -31.93
CA PRO A 21 0.48 -3.91 -30.95
C PRO A 21 0.65 -2.75 -29.95
N VAL A 22 0.32 -1.53 -30.36
CA VAL A 22 0.50 -0.31 -29.54
C VAL A 22 -0.49 -0.29 -28.38
N LEU A 23 -1.74 -0.70 -28.60
CA LEU A 23 -2.73 -0.74 -27.51
C LEU A 23 -2.33 -1.76 -26.44
N GLY A 24 -1.80 -2.92 -26.86
CA GLY A 24 -1.24 -3.92 -25.94
C GLY A 24 -0.12 -3.35 -25.07
N LEU A 25 0.79 -2.56 -25.67
CA LEU A 25 1.88 -1.91 -24.94
C LEU A 25 1.36 -0.93 -23.88
N ILE A 26 0.38 -0.08 -24.24
CA ILE A 26 -0.22 0.87 -23.30
C ILE A 26 -0.94 0.14 -22.17
N LEU A 27 -1.66 -0.94 -22.48
CA LEU A 27 -2.34 -1.76 -21.46
C LEU A 27 -1.33 -2.34 -20.45
N VAL A 28 -0.19 -2.84 -20.92
CA VAL A 28 0.89 -3.35 -20.05
C VAL A 28 1.47 -2.23 -19.19
N ILE A 29 1.71 -1.05 -19.76
CA ILE A 29 2.24 0.10 -19.01
C ILE A 29 1.22 0.56 -17.96
N ALA A 30 -0.05 0.68 -18.31
CA ALA A 30 -1.12 1.08 -17.39
C ALA A 30 -1.30 0.05 -16.26
N PHE A 31 -1.26 -1.25 -16.59
CA PHE A 31 -1.28 -2.32 -15.60
C PHE A 31 -0.08 -2.24 -14.67
N THR A 32 1.12 -2.04 -15.21
CA THR A 32 2.35 -1.87 -14.42
C THR A 32 2.25 -0.68 -13.48
N MET A 33 1.76 0.46 -13.97
CA MET A 33 1.56 1.65 -13.15
C MET A 33 0.52 1.39 -12.03
N CYS A 34 -0.56 0.67 -12.34
CA CYS A 34 -1.57 0.29 -11.36
C CYS A 34 -1.01 -0.65 -10.29
N VAL A 35 -0.18 -1.63 -10.66
CA VAL A 35 0.47 -2.55 -9.71
C VAL A 35 1.41 -1.78 -8.77
N LEU A 36 2.18 -0.82 -9.29
CA LEU A 36 3.05 0.02 -8.46
C LEU A 36 2.23 0.89 -7.49
N LEU A 37 1.09 1.41 -7.92
CA LEU A 37 0.17 2.14 -7.04
C LEU A 37 -0.41 1.21 -5.96
N PHE A 38 -0.80 0.00 -6.34
CA PHE A 38 -1.38 -0.99 -5.43
C PHE A 38 -0.39 -1.47 -4.37
N GLU A 39 0.87 -1.73 -4.74
CA GLU A 39 1.95 -2.11 -3.82
C GLU A 39 2.12 -1.06 -2.71
N ARG A 40 2.11 0.22 -3.07
CA ARG A 40 2.22 1.33 -2.11
C ARG A 40 1.02 1.41 -1.16
N LEU A 41 -0.19 1.16 -1.66
CA LEU A 41 -1.39 1.10 -0.83
C LEU A 41 -1.36 -0.12 0.10
N TYR A 42 -0.89 -1.26 -0.38
CA TYR A 42 -0.74 -2.47 0.42
C TYR A 42 0.21 -2.24 1.61
N TYR A 43 1.33 -1.55 1.40
CA TYR A 43 2.24 -1.16 2.49
C TYR A 43 1.53 -0.32 3.57
N LEU A 44 0.70 0.65 3.16
CA LEU A 44 -0.04 1.50 4.09
C LEU A 44 -1.11 0.71 4.88
N LEU A 45 -1.84 -0.17 4.23
CA LEU A 45 -2.95 -0.90 4.87
C LEU A 45 -2.48 -2.11 5.68
N ALA A 46 -1.38 -2.76 5.31
CA ALA A 46 -0.94 -4.00 5.96
C ALA A 46 0.27 -3.79 6.89
N GLU A 47 1.29 -3.03 6.48
CA GLU A 47 2.54 -2.92 7.25
C GLU A 47 2.44 -1.84 8.35
N PHE A 48 1.80 -0.71 8.07
CA PHE A 48 1.62 0.36 9.05
C PHE A 48 0.86 -0.05 10.32
N PRO A 49 -0.32 -0.72 10.25
CA PRO A 49 -1.00 -1.16 11.47
C PRO A 49 -0.20 -2.22 12.24
N ARG A 50 0.60 -3.05 11.56
CA ARG A 50 1.48 -4.02 12.22
C ARG A 50 2.58 -3.37 13.04
N GLU A 51 3.19 -2.30 12.52
CA GLU A 51 4.16 -1.52 13.30
C GLU A 51 3.49 -0.80 14.47
N LEU A 52 2.29 -0.25 14.27
CA LEU A 52 1.53 0.40 15.33
C LEU A 52 1.18 -0.58 16.46
N GLU A 53 0.70 -1.78 16.14
CA GLU A 53 0.41 -2.82 17.12
C GLU A 53 1.67 -3.28 17.88
N ARG A 54 2.83 -3.37 17.21
CA ARG A 54 4.10 -3.70 17.87
C ARG A 54 4.49 -2.61 18.87
N ALA A 55 4.40 -1.35 18.48
CA ALA A 55 4.67 -0.22 19.36
C ALA A 55 3.69 -0.20 20.56
N GLU A 56 2.41 -0.47 20.31
CA GLU A 56 1.40 -0.53 21.36
C GLU A 56 1.61 -1.70 22.33
N ARG A 57 1.94 -2.90 21.83
CA ARG A 57 2.30 -4.05 22.68
C ARG A 57 3.53 -3.75 23.54
N HIS A 58 4.55 -3.10 22.96
CA HIS A 58 5.73 -2.68 23.72
C HIS A 58 5.36 -1.68 24.82
N TRP A 59 4.53 -0.68 24.51
CA TRP A 59 4.04 0.30 25.48
C TRP A 59 3.24 -0.32 26.62
N ARG A 60 2.31 -1.24 26.30
CA ARG A 60 1.47 -1.93 27.29
C ARG A 60 2.28 -2.84 28.22
N SER A 61 3.43 -3.35 27.76
CA SER A 61 4.30 -4.22 28.56
C SER A 61 5.09 -3.48 29.65
N ARG A 62 5.13 -2.14 29.62
CA ARG A 62 5.86 -1.37 30.64
C ARG A 62 5.05 -1.23 31.95
N PRO A 63 5.68 -1.49 33.12
CA PRO A 63 5.06 -1.37 34.43
C PRO A 63 4.85 0.09 34.89
N GLU A 64 5.65 1.03 34.37
CA GLU A 64 5.64 2.45 34.72
C GLU A 64 5.19 3.27 33.50
N ARG A 65 4.01 3.91 33.58
CA ARG A 65 3.35 4.62 32.45
C ARG A 65 2.99 6.08 32.75
N THR A 66 3.18 6.52 33.98
CA THR A 66 2.73 7.83 34.48
C THR A 66 3.87 8.83 34.65
N SER A 67 5.13 8.42 34.49
CA SER A 67 6.26 9.33 34.56
C SER A 67 6.30 10.27 33.35
N TRP A 68 6.77 11.50 33.57
CA TRP A 68 6.95 12.52 32.53
C TRP A 68 7.82 12.01 31.37
N PHE A 69 8.79 11.13 31.66
CA PHE A 69 9.62 10.47 30.67
C PHE A 69 8.82 9.55 29.74
N ALA A 70 7.83 8.82 30.26
CA ALA A 70 6.96 7.96 29.48
C ALA A 70 6.09 8.79 28.50
N GLU A 71 5.57 9.94 28.94
CA GLU A 71 4.75 10.81 28.09
C GLU A 71 5.57 11.42 26.92
N GLN A 72 6.85 11.73 27.13
CA GLN A 72 7.75 12.19 26.07
C GLN A 72 8.04 11.10 25.03
N ASP A 73 8.24 9.86 25.47
CA ASP A 73 8.47 8.71 24.59
C ASP A 73 7.27 8.48 23.65
N ARG A 74 6.04 8.56 24.18
CA ARG A 74 4.81 8.46 23.38
C ARG A 74 4.71 9.57 22.31
N LYS A 75 5.06 10.80 22.66
CA LYS A 75 5.07 11.94 21.71
C LYS A 75 6.12 11.75 20.62
N ALA A 76 7.30 11.26 20.99
CA ALA A 76 8.37 10.95 20.04
C ALA A 76 7.95 9.85 19.05
N VAL A 77 7.33 8.76 19.53
CA VAL A 77 6.82 7.66 18.69
C VAL A 77 5.73 8.16 17.73
N THR A 78 4.80 8.97 18.22
CA THR A 78 3.71 9.53 17.39
C THR A 78 4.25 10.47 16.31
N GLY A 79 5.22 11.32 16.66
CA GLY A 79 5.90 12.20 15.69
C GLY A 79 6.74 11.42 14.67
N TYR A 80 7.44 10.37 15.11
CA TYR A 80 8.19 9.47 14.23
C TYR A 80 7.27 8.79 13.20
N LEU A 81 6.15 8.22 13.66
CA LEU A 81 5.16 7.59 12.80
C LEU A 81 4.57 8.57 11.79
N GLY A 82 4.26 9.81 12.22
CA GLY A 82 3.80 10.88 11.33
C GLY A 82 4.84 11.26 10.27
N SER A 83 6.12 11.36 10.63
CA SER A 83 7.19 11.67 9.68
C SER A 83 7.48 10.52 8.69
N ARG A 84 7.30 9.26 9.11
CA ARG A 84 7.43 8.07 8.24
C ARG A 84 6.33 8.00 7.19
N LEU A 85 5.11 8.42 7.54
CA LEU A 85 4.01 8.59 6.60
C LEU A 85 4.38 9.64 5.54
N GLY A 86 4.77 10.85 5.95
CA GLY A 86 5.09 11.93 5.00
C GLY A 86 6.18 11.60 3.99
N ARG A 87 7.19 10.81 4.38
CA ARG A 87 8.31 10.41 3.51
C ARG A 87 7.94 9.37 2.44
N ASN A 88 6.93 8.56 2.73
CA ASN A 88 6.40 7.56 1.80
C ASN A 88 5.26 8.12 0.95
N PHE A 89 4.89 9.40 1.06
CA PHE A 89 3.89 10.04 0.20
C PHE A 89 4.43 11.25 -0.58
N SER A 90 5.69 11.62 -0.35
CA SER A 90 6.41 12.60 -1.19
C SER A 90 6.88 12.00 -2.51
#